data_AF-A0A7C6I7H0-F1
#
_entry.id   AF-A0A7C6I7H0-F1
#
_cell.length_a   1.000
_cell.length_b   1.000
_cell.length_c   1.000
_cell.angle_alpha   90.00
_cell.angle_beta   90.00
_cell.angle_gamma   90.00
#
_symmetry.space_group_name_H-M   'P 1'
#
loop_
_entity.id
_entity.type
_entity.pdbx_description
1 polymer ?
#
loop_
_entity_poly.entity_id
_entity_poly.type
_entity_poly.pdbx_seq_one_letter_code
_entity_poly.pdbx_strand_id
1 'polypeptide(L)'
;MSDFLTIGTITVPEVFGPLRGANGNARITGPCGDTLEFWIQVTNGVIEAAHYTTDGCYFSNKCGATAALMCSSVACSVAEQFTPADILAVAKDIEKESEHCAKLAVDTLHAAIADYRRRHYLESRTGDKAEAQSRSILNPKPPMLVSCRGLDGKDNALVVVYGGNCSFDPPSVMVGIVPSRFSYGLIKESGCFVVNLTPPAMKEAYDYLGSHSGRDEDKLKKIGVRTENGVKVNAPILVDCPVNIECTVVDSILTGSHEMFVGKIEYVHADREVVNEKGAIDWSMIPLL
;
A
#
# COMPACT_ATOMS: atom_id res chain seq x y z
N MET A 1 -36.99 -6.89 19.25
CA MET A 1 -35.85 -6.92 20.18
C MET A 1 -35.11 -5.62 19.97
N SER A 2 -34.71 -4.90 21.02
CA SER A 2 -34.09 -3.57 20.85
C SER A 2 -32.60 -3.73 20.57
N ASP A 3 -32.12 -3.20 19.44
CA ASP A 3 -30.71 -3.30 18.99
C ASP A 3 -29.70 -2.54 19.89
N PHE A 4 -30.14 -2.09 21.07
CA PHE A 4 -29.43 -1.19 21.96
C PHE A 4 -29.55 -1.62 23.42
N LEU A 5 -28.43 -1.54 24.14
CA LEU A 5 -28.33 -1.67 25.59
C LEU A 5 -28.33 -0.28 26.22
N THR A 6 -29.18 -0.07 27.23
CA THR A 6 -29.20 1.17 28.01
C THR A 6 -28.51 0.94 29.35
N ILE A 7 -27.40 1.65 29.59
CA ILE A 7 -26.67 1.68 30.86
C ILE A 7 -26.84 3.08 31.46
N GLY A 8 -27.78 3.24 32.39
CA GLY A 8 -28.11 4.55 32.95
C GLY A 8 -28.71 5.49 31.89
N THR A 9 -28.02 6.60 31.57
CA THR A 9 -28.41 7.55 30.50
C THR A 9 -27.72 7.28 29.17
N ILE A 10 -26.88 6.24 29.07
CA ILE A 10 -26.09 5.95 27.88
C ILE A 10 -26.75 4.79 27.12
N THR A 11 -27.02 5.00 25.84
CA THR A 11 -27.53 3.97 24.92
C THR A 11 -26.40 3.55 23.98
N VAL A 12 -26.00 2.29 24.03
CA VAL A 12 -24.97 1.72 23.15
C VAL A 12 -25.53 0.58 22.32
N PRO A 13 -25.08 0.36 21.07
CA PRO A 13 -25.46 -0.81 20.31
C PRO A 13 -25.09 -2.11 21.05
N GLU A 14 -25.92 -3.16 20.94
CA GLU A 14 -25.62 -4.47 21.54
C GLU A 14 -24.27 -5.05 21.08
N VAL A 15 -23.87 -4.72 19.85
CA VAL A 15 -22.61 -5.13 19.23
C VAL A 15 -21.42 -4.24 19.59
N PHE A 16 -21.57 -3.30 20.52
CA PHE A 16 -20.49 -2.44 21.00
C PHE A 16 -19.68 -3.15 22.11
N GLY A 17 -18.38 -3.29 21.91
CA GLY A 17 -17.44 -3.94 22.83
C GLY A 17 -16.62 -5.05 22.17
N PRO A 18 -15.69 -5.69 22.89
CA PRO A 18 -14.97 -6.85 22.37
C PRO A 18 -15.87 -8.09 22.27
N LEU A 19 -15.67 -8.92 21.23
CA LEU A 19 -16.35 -10.21 21.08
C LEU A 19 -15.49 -11.35 21.62
N ARG A 20 -15.99 -12.04 22.65
CA ARG A 20 -15.32 -13.22 23.20
C ARG A 20 -15.38 -14.38 22.19
N GLY A 21 -14.25 -15.03 21.93
CA GLY A 21 -14.17 -16.14 20.98
C GLY A 21 -14.01 -15.71 19.52
N ALA A 22 -13.82 -14.42 19.26
CA ALA A 22 -13.47 -13.93 17.93
C ALA A 22 -12.19 -14.59 17.40
N ASN A 23 -12.21 -14.94 16.12
CA ASN A 23 -11.10 -15.54 15.39
C ASN A 23 -10.64 -14.69 14.19
N GLY A 24 -11.15 -13.46 14.07
CA GLY A 24 -10.57 -12.37 13.28
C GLY A 24 -10.68 -11.04 14.02
N ASN A 25 -9.65 -10.20 13.91
CA ASN A 25 -9.63 -8.88 14.53
C ASN A 25 -8.75 -7.89 13.76
N ALA A 26 -9.12 -6.62 13.81
CA ALA A 26 -8.29 -5.52 13.32
C ALA A 26 -8.64 -4.20 14.02
N ARG A 27 -7.64 -3.35 14.20
CA ARG A 27 -7.73 -1.99 14.74
C ARG A 27 -7.06 -1.01 13.80
N ILE A 28 -7.79 0.01 13.34
CA ILE A 28 -7.29 1.01 12.38
C ILE A 28 -7.63 2.41 12.89
N THR A 29 -6.67 3.33 12.80
CA THR A 29 -6.87 4.76 13.04
C THR A 29 -7.00 5.48 11.69
N GLY A 30 -8.12 6.17 11.49
CA GLY A 30 -8.43 6.93 10.29
C GLY A 30 -7.69 8.26 10.21
N PRO A 31 -7.74 8.95 9.06
CA PRO A 31 -7.06 10.24 8.86
C PRO A 31 -7.64 11.38 9.72
N CYS A 32 -8.86 11.24 10.23
CA CYS A 32 -9.47 12.17 11.18
C CYS A 32 -8.98 11.98 12.63
N GLY A 33 -8.20 10.92 12.91
CA GLY A 33 -7.74 10.55 14.26
C GLY A 33 -8.63 9.55 14.98
N ASP A 34 -9.87 9.33 14.50
CA ASP A 34 -10.77 8.31 15.04
C ASP A 34 -10.18 6.91 14.85
N THR A 35 -10.27 6.07 15.87
CA THR A 35 -9.86 4.67 15.82
C THR A 35 -11.07 3.76 15.91
N LEU A 36 -11.06 2.69 15.12
CA LEU A 36 -12.10 1.68 15.10
C LEU A 36 -11.45 0.32 15.23
N GLU A 37 -12.05 -0.56 16.02
CA GLU A 37 -11.60 -1.94 16.19
C GLU A 37 -12.77 -2.89 15.98
N PHE A 38 -12.55 -3.94 15.19
CA PHE A 38 -13.53 -4.99 14.92
C PHE A 38 -13.05 -6.34 15.47
N TRP A 39 -13.99 -7.11 15.97
CA TRP A 39 -13.83 -8.53 16.31
C TRP A 39 -14.92 -9.33 15.62
N ILE A 40 -14.53 -10.35 14.87
CA ILE A 40 -15.45 -11.24 14.17
C ILE A 40 -15.26 -12.68 14.63
N GLN A 41 -16.37 -13.39 14.76
CA GLN A 41 -16.39 -14.84 14.95
C GLN A 41 -16.90 -15.47 13.66
N VAL A 42 -16.04 -16.26 13.02
CA VAL A 42 -16.32 -16.88 11.73
C VAL A 42 -16.34 -18.40 11.86
N THR A 43 -17.40 -19.02 11.39
CA THR A 43 -17.56 -20.47 11.31
C THR A 43 -17.93 -20.85 9.90
N ASN A 44 -17.17 -21.79 9.29
CA ASN A 44 -17.40 -22.24 7.91
C ASN A 44 -17.48 -21.09 6.87
N GLY A 45 -16.70 -20.03 7.08
CA GLY A 45 -16.68 -18.85 6.19
C GLY A 45 -17.85 -17.89 6.34
N VAL A 46 -18.71 -18.07 7.35
CA VAL A 46 -19.82 -17.17 7.71
C VAL A 46 -19.47 -16.44 9.00
N ILE A 47 -19.64 -15.13 9.01
CA ILE A 47 -19.47 -14.28 10.20
C ILE A 47 -20.71 -14.52 11.08
N GLU A 48 -20.60 -15.31 12.14
CA GLU A 48 -21.71 -15.59 13.05
C GLU A 48 -22.04 -14.38 13.92
N ALA A 49 -21.00 -13.65 14.33
CA ALA A 49 -21.12 -12.42 15.10
C ALA A 49 -19.98 -11.47 14.77
N ALA A 50 -20.26 -10.18 14.81
CA ALA A 50 -19.28 -9.10 14.73
C ALA A 50 -19.55 -8.07 15.80
N HIS A 51 -18.52 -7.69 16.53
CA HIS A 51 -18.57 -6.57 17.46
C HIS A 51 -17.51 -5.53 17.09
N TYR A 52 -17.68 -4.32 17.61
CA TYR A 52 -16.76 -3.23 17.36
C TYR A 52 -16.59 -2.32 18.57
N THR A 53 -15.52 -1.53 18.58
CA THR A 53 -15.38 -0.36 19.44
C THR A 53 -14.85 0.82 18.63
N THR A 54 -15.07 2.03 19.14
CA THR A 54 -14.46 3.24 18.58
C THR A 54 -14.27 4.29 19.68
N ASP A 55 -13.21 5.07 19.57
CA ASP A 55 -12.99 6.32 20.32
C ASP A 55 -13.41 7.57 19.52
N GLY A 56 -13.98 7.35 18.33
CA GLY A 56 -14.34 8.39 17.38
C GLY A 56 -15.67 9.07 17.64
N CYS A 57 -16.06 9.91 16.69
CA CYS A 57 -17.28 10.70 16.75
C CYS A 57 -18.57 9.87 16.64
N TYR A 58 -19.72 10.53 16.74
CA TYR A 58 -21.05 9.92 16.56
C TYR A 58 -21.17 9.14 15.24
N PHE A 59 -20.63 9.68 14.13
CA PHE A 59 -20.69 9.02 12.83
C PHE A 59 -19.80 7.78 12.75
N SER A 60 -18.60 7.80 13.35
CA SER A 60 -17.74 6.62 13.48
C SER A 60 -18.44 5.51 14.26
N ASN A 61 -19.11 5.86 15.35
CA ASN A 61 -19.90 4.91 16.13
C ASN A 61 -21.04 4.31 15.29
N LYS A 62 -21.82 5.16 14.61
CA LYS A 62 -22.94 4.73 13.78
C LYS A 62 -22.49 3.84 12.62
N CYS A 63 -21.45 4.23 11.89
CA CYS A 63 -20.88 3.43 10.80
C CYS A 63 -20.33 2.09 11.30
N GLY A 64 -19.65 2.07 12.44
CA GLY A 64 -19.17 0.85 13.07
C GLY A 64 -20.30 -0.11 13.45
N ALA A 65 -21.37 0.41 14.08
CA ALA A 65 -22.56 -0.36 14.41
C ALA A 65 -23.23 -0.94 13.18
N THR A 66 -23.45 -0.10 12.16
CA THR A 66 -24.08 -0.50 10.91
C THR A 66 -23.28 -1.59 10.21
N ALA A 67 -21.95 -1.44 10.11
CA ALA A 67 -21.09 -2.47 9.52
C ALA A 67 -21.11 -3.79 10.30
N ALA A 68 -21.05 -3.75 11.64
CA ALA A 68 -21.12 -4.94 12.50
C ALA A 68 -22.46 -5.70 12.35
N LEU A 69 -23.58 -4.97 12.32
CA LEU A 69 -24.90 -5.54 12.15
C LEU A 69 -25.08 -6.10 10.73
N MET A 70 -24.62 -5.38 9.70
CA MET A 70 -24.74 -5.80 8.30
C MET A 70 -23.94 -7.06 7.97
N CYS A 71 -22.78 -7.26 8.59
CA CYS A 71 -21.94 -8.42 8.31
C CYS A 71 -22.28 -9.64 9.17
N SER A 72 -23.08 -9.48 10.22
CA SER A 72 -23.51 -10.59 11.08
C SER A 72 -24.42 -11.55 10.31
N SER A 73 -24.17 -12.85 10.45
CA SER A 73 -24.79 -13.93 9.67
C SER A 73 -24.56 -13.87 8.15
N VAL A 74 -23.52 -13.15 7.70
CA VAL A 74 -23.16 -13.02 6.28
C VAL A 74 -21.85 -13.73 5.97
N ALA A 75 -21.73 -14.31 4.78
CA ALA A 75 -20.49 -14.92 4.31
C ALA A 75 -19.36 -13.88 4.20
N CYS A 76 -18.13 -14.25 4.58
CA CYS A 76 -16.98 -13.36 4.49
C CYS A 76 -16.78 -12.82 3.07
N SER A 77 -17.01 -13.64 2.04
CA SER A 77 -16.88 -13.24 0.63
C SER A 77 -17.87 -12.15 0.20
N VAL A 78 -19.01 -12.02 0.90
CA VAL A 78 -20.00 -10.96 0.66
C VAL A 78 -19.64 -9.71 1.45
N ALA A 79 -19.29 -9.85 2.74
CA ALA A 79 -18.89 -8.73 3.59
C ALA A 79 -17.64 -7.98 3.06
N GLU A 80 -16.71 -8.70 2.41
CA GLU A 80 -15.55 -8.11 1.74
C GLU A 80 -15.88 -7.20 0.56
N GLN A 81 -17.09 -7.29 0.02
CA GLN A 81 -17.53 -6.44 -1.08
C GLN A 81 -18.24 -5.17 -0.59
N PHE A 82 -18.46 -5.04 0.73
CA PHE A 82 -19.08 -3.85 1.29
C PHE A 82 -18.26 -2.61 0.95
N THR A 83 -18.97 -1.56 0.54
CA THR A 83 -18.42 -0.25 0.23
C THR A 83 -18.86 0.78 1.27
N PRO A 84 -18.17 1.93 1.36
CA PRO A 84 -18.64 3.02 2.21
C PRO A 84 -20.09 3.44 1.89
N ALA A 85 -20.47 3.39 0.61
CA ALA A 85 -21.82 3.72 0.17
C ALA A 85 -22.88 2.76 0.73
N ASP A 86 -22.58 1.46 0.85
CA ASP A 86 -23.50 0.48 1.44
C ASP A 86 -23.78 0.78 2.91
N ILE A 87 -22.73 1.14 3.67
CA ILE A 87 -22.87 1.54 5.08
C ILE A 87 -23.72 2.79 5.20
N LEU A 88 -23.45 3.82 4.38
CA LEU A 88 -24.20 5.08 4.40
C LEU A 88 -25.68 4.89 4.03
N ALA A 89 -25.97 4.02 3.07
CA ALA A 89 -27.35 3.73 2.64
C ALA A 89 -28.19 3.11 3.77
N VAL A 90 -27.58 2.28 4.61
CA VAL A 90 -28.27 1.62 5.74
C VAL A 90 -28.33 2.52 6.97
N ALA A 91 -27.27 3.29 7.24
CA ALA A 91 -27.16 4.07 8.46
C ALA A 91 -28.23 5.17 8.59
N LYS A 92 -28.76 5.70 7.46
CA LYS A 92 -29.73 6.81 7.38
C LYS A 92 -29.23 8.10 8.06
N ASP A 93 -29.66 9.28 7.62
CA ASP A 93 -29.32 10.56 8.27
C ASP A 93 -27.82 10.80 8.49
N ILE A 94 -26.97 10.36 7.56
CA ILE A 94 -25.54 10.67 7.56
C ILE A 94 -25.28 11.67 6.43
N GLU A 95 -24.74 12.84 6.77
CA GLU A 95 -24.34 13.85 5.79
C GLU A 95 -23.13 13.39 4.98
N LYS A 96 -23.00 13.88 3.75
CA LYS A 96 -21.95 13.51 2.79
C LYS A 96 -20.53 13.65 3.36
N GLU A 97 -20.32 14.57 4.31
CA GLU A 97 -19.03 14.82 4.96
C GLU A 97 -18.53 13.66 5.85
N SER A 98 -19.39 12.68 6.17
CA SER A 98 -19.06 11.51 7.00
C SER A 98 -18.58 10.29 6.20
N GLU A 99 -18.33 10.43 4.89
CA GLU A 99 -17.86 9.34 4.02
C GLU A 99 -16.56 8.69 4.54
N HIS A 100 -15.68 9.50 5.16
CA HIS A 100 -14.45 9.02 5.77
C HIS A 100 -14.68 8.07 6.97
N CYS A 101 -15.75 8.26 7.75
CA CYS A 101 -16.13 7.38 8.86
C CYS A 101 -16.65 6.03 8.34
N ALA A 102 -17.47 6.06 7.28
CA ALA A 102 -17.93 4.84 6.62
C ALA A 102 -16.76 4.06 6.01
N LYS A 103 -15.81 4.77 5.38
CA LYS A 103 -14.58 4.18 4.88
C LYS A 103 -13.77 3.51 5.99
N LEU A 104 -13.56 4.18 7.12
CA LEU A 104 -12.85 3.61 8.27
C LEU A 104 -13.51 2.33 8.77
N ALA A 105 -14.84 2.30 8.89
CA ALA A 105 -15.57 1.10 9.32
C ALA A 105 -15.41 -0.07 8.33
N VAL A 106 -15.55 0.19 7.03
CA VAL A 106 -15.36 -0.83 5.98
C VAL A 106 -13.93 -1.36 5.97
N ASP A 107 -12.93 -0.47 5.96
CA ASP A 107 -11.51 -0.85 5.96
C ASP A 107 -11.17 -1.72 7.18
N THR A 108 -11.68 -1.35 8.35
CA THR A 108 -11.41 -2.08 9.61
C THR A 108 -12.09 -3.46 9.60
N LEU A 109 -13.34 -3.55 9.13
CA LEU A 109 -14.04 -4.83 8.98
C LEU A 109 -13.31 -5.73 7.98
N HIS A 110 -12.92 -5.21 6.82
CA HIS A 110 -12.16 -5.96 5.80
C HIS A 110 -10.83 -6.44 6.36
N ALA A 111 -10.12 -5.62 7.14
CA ALA A 111 -8.89 -6.02 7.80
C ALA A 111 -9.12 -7.16 8.83
N ALA A 112 -10.22 -7.13 9.58
CA ALA A 112 -10.57 -8.21 10.52
C ALA A 112 -10.88 -9.53 9.78
N ILE A 113 -11.57 -9.46 8.63
CA ILE A 113 -11.81 -10.62 7.76
C ILE A 113 -10.50 -11.15 7.17
N ALA A 114 -9.61 -10.26 6.72
CA ALA A 114 -8.30 -10.63 6.21
C ALA A 114 -7.43 -11.31 7.27
N ASP A 115 -7.48 -10.83 8.52
CA ASP A 115 -6.82 -11.47 9.66
C ASP A 115 -7.36 -12.89 9.91
N TYR A 116 -8.68 -13.07 9.98
CA TYR A 116 -9.31 -14.39 10.08
C TYR A 116 -8.82 -15.31 8.94
N ARG A 117 -8.90 -14.85 7.68
CA ARG A 117 -8.48 -15.66 6.53
C ARG A 117 -7.01 -16.06 6.59
N ARG A 118 -6.14 -15.15 7.02
CA ARG A 118 -4.71 -15.43 7.18
C ARG A 118 -4.48 -16.51 8.22
N ARG A 119 -5.10 -16.39 9.40
CA ARG A 119 -4.98 -17.38 10.49
C ARG A 119 -5.56 -18.72 10.05
N HIS A 120 -6.77 -18.73 9.50
CA HIS A 120 -7.42 -19.92 9.00
C HIS A 120 -6.61 -20.61 7.89
N TYR A 121 -6.00 -19.85 6.98
CA TYR A 121 -5.09 -20.41 5.98
C TYR A 121 -3.87 -21.07 6.62
N LEU A 122 -3.22 -20.41 7.59
CA LEU A 122 -2.04 -20.95 8.28
C LEU A 122 -2.36 -22.24 9.05
N GLU A 123 -3.57 -22.36 9.60
CA GLU A 123 -4.04 -23.53 10.33
C GLU A 123 -4.54 -24.67 9.43
N SER A 124 -5.23 -24.34 8.32
CA SER A 124 -5.91 -25.33 7.47
C SER A 124 -5.12 -25.75 6.22
N ARG A 125 -4.01 -25.08 5.89
CA ARG A 125 -3.20 -25.40 4.71
C ARG A 125 -2.73 -26.85 4.71
N THR A 126 -3.17 -27.64 3.71
CA THR A 126 -2.73 -29.04 3.55
C THR A 126 -1.38 -29.15 2.83
N GLY A 127 -1.05 -28.16 2.00
CA GLY A 127 0.11 -28.20 1.12
C GLY A 127 -0.19 -28.71 -0.29
N ASP A 128 -1.42 -29.17 -0.54
CA ASP A 128 -1.89 -29.56 -1.88
C ASP A 128 -1.77 -28.39 -2.86
N LYS A 129 -1.42 -28.71 -4.11
CA LYS A 129 -1.12 -27.73 -5.15
C LYS A 129 -2.18 -27.78 -6.24
N ALA A 130 -2.59 -26.60 -6.70
CA ALA A 130 -3.40 -26.41 -7.89
C ALA A 130 -2.61 -25.56 -8.91
N GLU A 131 -2.95 -25.68 -10.19
CA GLU A 131 -2.40 -24.81 -11.23
C GLU A 131 -2.86 -23.36 -11.00
N ALA A 132 -1.95 -22.40 -11.21
CA ALA A 132 -2.20 -20.97 -11.01
C ALA A 132 -1.80 -20.17 -12.26
N GLN A 133 -2.30 -18.94 -12.37
CA GLN A 133 -1.92 -18.03 -13.46
C GLN A 133 -0.43 -17.66 -13.37
N SER A 134 0.24 -17.59 -14.53
CA SER A 134 1.69 -17.41 -14.60
C SER A 134 2.17 -15.96 -14.76
N ARG A 135 1.25 -15.01 -15.01
CA ARG A 135 1.62 -13.62 -15.31
C ARG A 135 1.89 -12.82 -14.03
N SER A 136 3.10 -12.26 -13.89
CA SER A 136 3.45 -11.31 -12.81
C SER A 136 3.17 -11.83 -11.39
N ILE A 137 3.57 -13.09 -11.12
CA ILE A 137 3.15 -13.84 -9.93
C ILE A 137 4.02 -13.59 -8.68
N LEU A 138 5.23 -13.07 -8.85
CA LEU A 138 6.11 -12.73 -7.72
C LEU A 138 5.52 -11.54 -6.95
N ASN A 139 5.25 -11.73 -5.66
CA ASN A 139 4.71 -10.73 -4.75
C ASN A 139 5.34 -10.91 -3.35
N PRO A 140 5.47 -9.83 -2.54
CA PRO A 140 5.14 -8.45 -2.86
C PRO A 140 6.08 -7.87 -3.93
N LYS A 141 5.58 -6.90 -4.70
CA LYS A 141 6.38 -6.15 -5.68
C LYS A 141 6.95 -4.91 -5.00
N PRO A 142 8.23 -4.58 -5.18
CA PRO A 142 8.79 -3.39 -4.58
C PRO A 142 8.17 -2.13 -5.25
N PRO A 143 7.63 -1.17 -4.47
CA PRO A 143 7.04 0.06 -5.01
C PRO A 143 8.14 1.07 -5.34
N MET A 144 8.75 0.93 -6.52
CA MET A 144 9.88 1.76 -6.91
C MET A 144 9.48 2.83 -7.92
N LEU A 145 9.93 4.05 -7.68
CA LEU A 145 10.04 5.09 -8.70
C LEU A 145 11.47 5.09 -9.22
N VAL A 146 11.65 4.92 -10.53
CA VAL A 146 12.96 5.04 -11.17
C VAL A 146 13.05 6.41 -11.81
N SER A 147 13.96 7.25 -11.32
CA SER A 147 14.25 8.56 -11.89
C SER A 147 15.50 8.51 -12.77
N CYS A 148 15.50 9.37 -13.79
CA CYS A 148 16.53 9.44 -14.83
C CYS A 148 16.59 10.86 -15.41
N ARG A 149 17.71 11.19 -16.03
CA ARG A 149 17.92 12.46 -16.72
C ARG A 149 18.43 12.20 -18.13
N GLY A 150 17.83 12.85 -19.12
CA GLY A 150 18.33 12.83 -20.49
C GLY A 150 19.66 13.57 -20.63
N LEU A 151 20.38 13.32 -21.72
CA LEU A 151 21.61 14.07 -22.04
C LEU A 151 21.33 15.57 -22.30
N ASP A 152 20.07 15.93 -22.56
CA ASP A 152 19.56 17.30 -22.66
C ASP A 152 19.31 17.96 -21.29
N GLY A 153 19.53 17.23 -20.20
CA GLY A 153 19.29 17.70 -18.83
C GLY A 153 17.84 17.56 -18.36
N LYS A 154 16.93 17.01 -19.17
CA LYS A 154 15.53 16.87 -18.79
C LYS A 154 15.33 15.68 -17.83
N ASP A 155 14.80 15.97 -16.65
CA ASP A 155 14.45 14.96 -15.65
C ASP A 155 13.14 14.26 -15.96
N ASN A 156 13.07 12.98 -15.59
CA ASN A 156 11.84 12.19 -15.65
C ASN A 156 11.87 11.04 -14.63
N ALA A 157 10.70 10.56 -14.24
CA ALA A 157 10.55 9.36 -13.41
C ALA A 157 9.41 8.46 -13.91
N LEU A 158 9.45 7.18 -13.56
CA LEU A 158 8.38 6.22 -13.83
C LEU A 158 8.26 5.20 -12.71
N VAL A 159 7.09 4.58 -12.60
CA VAL A 159 6.89 3.42 -11.74
C VAL A 159 7.52 2.18 -12.36
N VAL A 160 8.31 1.45 -11.57
CA VAL A 160 8.87 0.15 -11.92
C VAL A 160 8.57 -0.85 -10.80
N VAL A 161 7.89 -1.94 -11.15
CA VAL A 161 7.57 -3.03 -10.21
C VAL A 161 8.29 -4.34 -10.54
N TYR A 162 8.98 -4.39 -11.69
CA TYR A 162 9.85 -5.50 -12.09
C TYR A 162 11.27 -5.13 -11.68
N GLY A 163 11.71 -5.56 -10.50
CA GLY A 163 13.09 -5.35 -10.08
C GLY A 163 13.39 -5.86 -8.68
N GLY A 164 14.64 -5.69 -8.27
CA GLY A 164 15.16 -6.14 -6.99
C GLY A 164 16.68 -6.27 -7.00
N ASN A 165 17.25 -6.69 -5.87
CA ASN A 165 18.69 -6.98 -5.76
C ASN A 165 19.08 -8.12 -6.70
N CYS A 166 20.19 -7.98 -7.42
CA CYS A 166 20.68 -8.99 -8.37
C CYS A 166 22.15 -9.38 -8.19
N SER A 167 22.93 -8.64 -7.40
CA SER A 167 24.30 -9.01 -7.03
C SER A 167 24.67 -8.44 -5.66
N PHE A 168 25.51 -9.17 -4.93
CA PHE A 168 26.07 -8.73 -3.64
C PHE A 168 27.42 -8.03 -3.80
N ASP A 169 28.30 -8.53 -4.69
CA ASP A 169 29.63 -7.95 -4.95
C ASP A 169 29.98 -8.07 -6.46
N PRO A 170 30.00 -6.95 -7.22
CA PRO A 170 29.63 -5.61 -6.78
C PRO A 170 28.12 -5.53 -6.46
N PRO A 171 27.71 -4.73 -5.46
CA PRO A 171 26.31 -4.59 -5.09
C PRO A 171 25.52 -4.01 -6.26
N SER A 172 24.45 -4.70 -6.67
CA SER A 172 23.67 -4.30 -7.85
C SER A 172 22.18 -4.56 -7.68
N VAL A 173 21.37 -3.71 -8.31
CA VAL A 173 19.92 -3.89 -8.49
C VAL A 173 19.60 -4.06 -9.97
N MET A 174 18.46 -4.69 -10.24
CA MET A 174 17.92 -4.83 -11.58
C MET A 174 16.57 -4.14 -11.69
N VAL A 175 16.33 -3.40 -12.77
CA VAL A 175 15.05 -2.76 -13.07
C VAL A 175 14.59 -3.10 -14.49
N GLY A 176 13.34 -3.55 -14.62
CA GLY A 176 12.72 -3.96 -15.87
C GLY A 176 11.91 -2.82 -16.48
N ILE A 177 12.29 -2.36 -17.66
CA ILE A 177 11.62 -1.25 -18.34
C ILE A 177 11.21 -1.69 -19.74
N VAL A 178 9.94 -1.44 -20.08
CA VAL A 178 9.42 -1.72 -21.43
C VAL A 178 10.02 -0.71 -22.41
N PRO A 179 10.55 -1.13 -23.58
CA PRO A 179 11.18 -0.23 -24.56
C PRO A 179 10.31 0.96 -25.03
N SER A 180 8.98 0.81 -24.98
CA SER A 180 8.03 1.88 -25.31
C SER A 180 7.85 2.92 -24.21
N ARG A 181 8.53 2.83 -23.06
CA ARG A 181 8.50 3.89 -22.02
C ARG A 181 9.46 5.00 -22.37
N PHE A 182 9.08 6.25 -22.07
CA PHE A 182 9.94 7.41 -22.35
C PHE A 182 11.31 7.30 -21.68
N SER A 183 11.34 6.86 -20.41
CA SER A 183 12.57 6.70 -19.63
C SER A 183 13.53 5.64 -20.17
N TYR A 184 13.06 4.70 -21.00
CA TYR A 184 13.89 3.64 -21.55
C TYR A 184 15.07 4.22 -22.34
N GLY A 185 14.79 5.12 -23.29
CA GLY A 185 15.82 5.78 -24.08
C GLY A 185 16.76 6.62 -23.23
N LEU A 186 16.20 7.38 -22.27
CA LEU A 186 16.97 8.21 -21.36
C LEU A 186 17.99 7.39 -20.56
N ILE A 187 17.59 6.24 -20.01
CA ILE A 187 18.48 5.36 -19.22
C ILE A 187 19.49 4.66 -20.13
N LYS A 188 19.06 4.21 -21.32
CA LYS A 188 19.96 3.55 -22.28
C LYS A 188 21.06 4.48 -22.77
N GLU A 189 20.76 5.77 -22.97
CA GLU A 189 21.71 6.79 -23.43
C GLU A 189 22.57 7.36 -22.30
N SER A 190 21.97 7.68 -21.16
CA SER A 190 22.69 8.27 -20.00
C SER A 190 23.52 7.24 -19.23
N GLY A 191 23.19 5.95 -19.32
CA GLY A 191 23.88 4.88 -18.62
C GLY A 191 23.70 4.90 -17.10
N CYS A 192 22.72 5.63 -16.57
CA CYS A 192 22.46 5.66 -15.12
C CYS A 192 20.98 5.92 -14.79
N PHE A 193 20.61 5.61 -13.55
CA PHE A 193 19.29 5.86 -12.99
C PHE A 193 19.36 5.89 -11.46
N VAL A 194 18.29 6.35 -10.82
CA VAL A 194 18.10 6.24 -9.36
C VAL A 194 16.84 5.44 -9.05
N VAL A 195 16.94 4.45 -8.17
CA VAL A 195 15.78 3.74 -7.62
C VAL A 195 15.34 4.44 -6.33
N ASN A 196 14.11 4.90 -6.27
CA ASN A 196 13.53 5.59 -5.12
C ASN A 196 12.44 4.70 -4.52
N LEU A 197 12.60 4.31 -3.26
CA LEU A 197 11.63 3.47 -2.57
C LEU A 197 10.47 4.32 -2.09
N THR A 198 9.25 3.99 -2.52
CA THR A 198 8.11 4.90 -2.39
C THR A 198 7.35 4.68 -1.08
N PRO A 199 7.18 5.70 -0.23
CA PRO A 199 6.35 5.60 0.97
C PRO A 199 4.86 5.81 0.64
N PRO A 200 3.93 5.39 1.51
CA PRO A 200 2.49 5.60 1.33
C PRO A 200 2.09 7.06 1.08
N ALA A 201 2.80 8.02 1.69
CA ALA A 201 2.56 9.46 1.52
C ALA A 201 2.74 9.93 0.06
N MET A 202 3.50 9.20 -0.76
CA MET A 202 3.71 9.50 -2.18
C MET A 202 2.74 8.75 -3.11
N LYS A 203 1.66 8.12 -2.61
CA LYS A 203 0.75 7.32 -3.43
C LYS A 203 0.19 8.06 -4.64
N GLU A 204 -0.24 9.30 -4.47
CA GLU A 204 -0.78 10.11 -5.57
C GLU A 204 0.28 10.37 -6.66
N ALA A 205 1.50 10.74 -6.25
CA ALA A 205 2.62 10.92 -7.17
C ALA A 205 3.00 9.60 -7.87
N TYR A 206 3.02 8.48 -7.14
CA TYR A 206 3.30 7.16 -7.68
C TYR A 206 2.31 6.78 -8.79
N ASP A 207 1.00 6.92 -8.52
CA ASP A 207 -0.04 6.61 -9.50
C ASP A 207 0.05 7.52 -10.73
N TYR A 208 0.30 8.81 -10.53
CA TYR A 208 0.45 9.78 -11.62
C TYR A 208 1.66 9.46 -12.51
N LEU A 209 2.84 9.26 -11.89
CA LEU A 209 4.08 8.98 -12.60
C LEU A 209 4.06 7.63 -13.33
N GLY A 210 3.26 6.67 -12.87
CA GLY A 210 3.05 5.37 -13.51
C GLY A 210 2.06 5.39 -14.68
N SER A 211 1.11 6.32 -14.68
CA SER A 211 0.03 6.43 -15.68
C SER A 211 0.32 7.42 -16.81
N HIS A 212 1.18 8.42 -16.57
CA HIS A 212 1.51 9.46 -17.54
C HIS A 212 2.90 9.29 -18.14
N SER A 213 3.11 9.85 -19.34
CA SER A 213 4.35 9.75 -20.11
C SER A 213 5.10 11.07 -20.18
N GLY A 214 6.43 11.03 -19.95
CA GLY A 214 7.29 12.22 -20.06
C GLY A 214 7.52 12.71 -21.50
N ARG A 215 7.00 11.97 -22.51
CA ARG A 215 6.94 12.44 -23.91
C ARG A 215 6.02 13.64 -24.06
N ASP A 216 4.91 13.62 -23.32
CA ASP A 216 3.78 14.51 -23.53
C ASP A 216 3.79 15.69 -22.56
N GLU A 217 4.44 15.54 -21.40
CA GLU A 217 4.51 16.55 -20.36
C GLU A 217 5.73 16.41 -19.45
N ASP A 218 5.97 17.42 -18.62
CA ASP A 218 6.88 17.34 -17.48
C ASP A 218 6.10 16.89 -16.23
N LYS A 219 6.11 15.58 -16.00
CA LYS A 219 5.31 14.94 -14.95
C LYS A 219 5.75 15.33 -13.55
N LEU A 220 7.07 15.49 -13.34
CA LEU A 220 7.63 15.82 -12.03
C LEU A 220 7.17 17.21 -11.60
N LYS A 221 7.25 18.19 -12.52
CA LYS A 221 6.76 19.54 -12.29
C LYS A 221 5.24 19.59 -12.12
N LYS A 222 4.51 18.81 -12.91
CA LYS A 222 3.03 18.79 -12.90
C LYS A 222 2.44 18.35 -11.55
N ILE A 223 3.05 17.34 -10.91
CA ILE A 223 2.61 16.81 -9.61
C ILE A 223 3.45 17.34 -8.43
N GLY A 224 4.38 18.27 -8.68
CA GLY A 224 5.15 18.96 -7.64
C GLY A 224 6.16 18.07 -6.90
N VAL A 225 6.71 17.05 -7.55
CA VAL A 225 7.70 16.14 -6.94
C VAL A 225 9.01 16.89 -6.73
N ARG A 226 9.51 16.86 -5.48
CA ARG A 226 10.78 17.50 -5.11
C ARG A 226 11.95 16.61 -5.54
N THR A 227 12.93 17.22 -6.18
CA THR A 227 14.13 16.53 -6.67
C THR A 227 15.41 17.23 -6.23
N GLU A 228 16.46 16.43 -6.04
CA GLU A 228 17.83 16.89 -5.85
C GLU A 228 18.78 16.11 -6.77
N ASN A 229 19.98 16.62 -7.01
CA ASN A 229 20.96 15.91 -7.84
C ASN A 229 21.57 14.72 -7.08
N GLY A 230 21.79 13.61 -7.78
CA GLY A 230 22.63 12.52 -7.29
C GLY A 230 24.07 12.97 -7.01
N VAL A 231 24.74 12.25 -6.10
CA VAL A 231 26.12 12.45 -5.68
C VAL A 231 27.10 11.77 -6.63
N LYS A 232 26.74 10.62 -7.19
CA LYS A 232 27.58 9.76 -8.03
C LYS A 232 27.07 9.61 -9.46
N VAL A 233 25.78 9.78 -9.72
CA VAL A 233 25.18 9.62 -11.05
C VAL A 233 24.47 10.88 -11.52
N ASN A 234 24.41 11.08 -12.85
CA ASN A 234 23.68 12.19 -13.47
C ASN A 234 22.18 11.86 -13.59
N ALA A 235 21.50 11.69 -12.46
CA ALA A 235 20.06 11.51 -12.38
C ALA A 235 19.57 12.05 -11.02
N PRO A 236 18.32 12.53 -10.93
CA PRO A 236 17.82 13.14 -9.71
C PRO A 236 17.40 12.09 -8.69
N ILE A 237 17.57 12.38 -7.40
CA ILE A 237 16.87 11.68 -6.30
C ILE A 237 15.49 12.33 -6.08
N LEU A 238 14.52 11.54 -5.62
CA LEU A 238 13.22 12.05 -5.18
C LEU A 238 13.23 12.24 -3.66
N VAL A 239 13.21 13.49 -3.21
CA VAL A 239 13.49 13.86 -1.80
C VAL A 239 12.46 13.30 -0.82
N ASP A 240 11.22 13.11 -1.28
CA ASP A 240 10.13 12.58 -0.46
C ASP A 240 10.18 11.05 -0.32
N CYS A 241 11.15 10.37 -0.95
CA CYS A 241 11.41 8.94 -0.77
C CYS A 241 12.48 8.72 0.30
N PRO A 242 12.24 7.87 1.32
CA PRO A 242 13.15 7.68 2.45
C PRO A 242 14.45 6.94 2.09
N VAL A 243 14.54 6.35 0.90
CA VAL A 243 15.74 5.68 0.37
C VAL A 243 15.86 5.91 -1.14
N ASN A 244 17.03 6.36 -1.59
CA ASN A 244 17.36 6.56 -3.00
C ASN A 244 18.68 5.86 -3.35
N ILE A 245 18.68 5.04 -4.40
CA ILE A 245 19.81 4.18 -4.76
C ILE A 245 20.32 4.60 -6.13
N GLU A 246 21.49 5.24 -6.14
CA GLU A 246 22.14 5.72 -7.36
C GLU A 246 22.85 4.56 -8.08
N CYS A 247 22.54 4.38 -9.36
CA CYS A 247 22.96 3.22 -10.12
C CYS A 247 23.59 3.59 -11.46
N THR A 248 24.75 3.01 -11.77
CA THR A 248 25.32 3.01 -13.12
C THR A 248 24.94 1.72 -13.83
N VAL A 249 24.44 1.81 -15.06
CA VAL A 249 24.10 0.65 -15.88
C VAL A 249 25.41 -0.05 -16.29
N VAL A 250 25.54 -1.33 -15.93
CA VAL A 250 26.70 -2.16 -16.28
C VAL A 250 26.37 -3.23 -17.31
N ASP A 251 25.10 -3.64 -17.40
CA ASP A 251 24.60 -4.59 -18.39
C ASP A 251 23.08 -4.45 -18.55
N SER A 252 22.52 -5.07 -19.58
CA SER A 252 21.08 -5.12 -19.81
C SER A 252 20.67 -6.29 -20.70
N ILE A 253 19.55 -6.94 -20.39
CA ILE A 253 19.02 -8.07 -21.17
C ILE A 253 17.55 -7.88 -21.52
N LEU A 254 17.19 -8.03 -22.79
CA LEU A 254 15.81 -8.04 -23.25
C LEU A 254 15.18 -9.42 -23.00
N THR A 255 14.29 -9.52 -22.00
CA THR A 255 13.69 -10.80 -21.56
C THR A 255 12.32 -11.06 -22.17
N GLY A 256 11.95 -10.32 -23.21
CA GLY A 256 10.62 -10.33 -23.82
C GLY A 256 10.03 -8.91 -23.85
N SER A 257 9.02 -8.66 -23.02
CA SER A 257 8.36 -7.33 -22.98
C SER A 257 9.16 -6.25 -22.25
N HIS A 258 10.13 -6.64 -21.43
CA HIS A 258 10.96 -5.71 -20.66
C HIS A 258 12.42 -5.94 -21.03
N GLU A 259 13.19 -4.86 -21.02
CA GLU A 259 14.63 -4.95 -20.87
C GLU A 259 14.98 -4.76 -19.40
N MET A 260 15.73 -5.71 -18.87
CA MET A 260 16.19 -5.71 -17.50
C MET A 260 17.56 -5.06 -17.44
N PHE A 261 17.63 -3.85 -16.91
CA PHE A 261 18.88 -3.10 -16.71
C PHE A 261 19.52 -3.51 -15.39
N VAL A 262 20.79 -3.90 -15.43
CA VAL A 262 21.61 -4.16 -14.24
C VAL A 262 22.32 -2.87 -13.85
N GLY A 263 21.94 -2.31 -12.71
CA GLY A 263 22.54 -1.12 -12.12
C GLY A 263 23.47 -1.47 -10.98
N LYS A 264 24.77 -1.20 -11.14
CA LYS A 264 25.74 -1.23 -10.05
C LYS A 264 25.43 -0.07 -9.10
N ILE A 265 25.27 -0.37 -7.81
CA ILE A 265 25.00 0.63 -6.78
C ILE A 265 26.28 1.44 -6.55
N GLU A 266 26.22 2.74 -6.83
CA GLU A 266 27.33 3.68 -6.60
C GLU A 266 27.14 4.47 -5.30
N TYR A 267 25.90 4.71 -4.88
CA TYR A 267 25.57 5.44 -3.66
C TYR A 267 24.16 5.09 -3.16
N VAL A 268 23.95 5.16 -1.85
CA VAL A 268 22.64 5.01 -1.22
C VAL A 268 22.40 6.20 -0.31
N HIS A 269 21.31 6.91 -0.56
CA HIS A 269 20.72 7.89 0.34
C HIS A 269 19.67 7.20 1.20
N ALA A 270 19.57 7.63 2.45
CA ALA A 270 18.43 7.31 3.29
C ALA A 270 18.18 8.45 4.28
N ASP A 271 16.93 8.57 4.73
CA ASP A 271 16.56 9.52 5.78
C ASP A 271 17.46 9.33 7.01
N ARG A 272 17.87 10.43 7.62
CA ARG A 272 18.85 10.41 8.71
C ARG A 272 18.33 9.62 9.91
N GLU A 273 17.03 9.70 10.15
CA GLU A 273 16.31 9.11 11.26
C GLU A 273 16.33 7.58 11.23
N VAL A 274 16.54 6.97 10.05
CA VAL A 274 16.53 5.51 9.86
C VAL A 274 17.94 4.93 9.67
N VAL A 275 18.99 5.74 9.68
CA VAL A 275 20.38 5.29 9.50
C VAL A 275 21.12 5.30 10.84
N ASN A 276 21.64 4.14 11.24
CA ASN A 276 22.44 4.04 12.46
C ASN A 276 23.90 4.47 12.26
N GLU A 277 24.68 4.51 13.35
CA GLU A 277 26.10 4.93 13.34
C GLU A 277 27.01 4.12 12.41
N LYS A 278 26.58 2.91 12.01
CA LYS A 278 27.32 2.02 11.09
C LYS A 278 26.85 2.17 9.64
N GLY A 279 25.92 3.09 9.35
CA GLY A 279 25.35 3.29 8.02
C GLY A 279 24.28 2.25 7.63
N ALA A 280 23.80 1.43 8.56
CA ALA A 280 22.75 0.46 8.27
C ALA A 280 21.36 1.09 8.47
N ILE A 281 20.45 0.76 7.58
CA ILE A 281 19.07 1.25 7.56
C ILE A 281 18.19 0.37 8.49
N ASP A 282 17.44 1.00 9.37
CA ASP A 282 16.36 0.37 10.14
C ASP A 282 15.09 0.26 9.28
N TRP A 283 14.98 -0.85 8.57
CA TRP A 283 13.83 -1.14 7.70
C TRP A 283 12.50 -1.27 8.45
N SER A 284 12.51 -1.45 9.78
CA SER A 284 11.26 -1.54 10.56
C SER A 284 10.54 -0.19 10.68
N MET A 285 11.25 0.91 10.45
CA MET A 285 10.72 2.28 10.52
C MET A 285 10.15 2.79 9.19
N ILE A 286 10.40 2.08 8.08
CA ILE A 286 10.08 2.55 6.73
C ILE A 286 8.81 1.84 6.21
N PRO A 287 7.64 2.48 6.25
CA PRO A 287 6.49 1.98 5.53
C PRO A 287 6.72 2.20 4.02
N LEU A 288 6.65 1.12 3.24
CA LEU A 288 6.61 1.19 1.79
C LEU A 288 5.17 1.02 1.29
N LEU A 289 4.90 1.60 0.13
CA LEU A 289 3.58 1.58 -0.51
C LEU A 289 3.04 0.17 -0.81
#